data_AF-A0AAX3L434-F1
#
_entry.id   AF-A0AAX3L434-F1
#
_cell.length_a   1.000
_cell.length_b   1.000
_cell.length_c   1.000
_cell.angle_alpha   90.00
_cell.angle_beta   90.00
_cell.angle_gamma   90.00
#
_symmetry.space_group_name_H-M   'P 1'
#
loop_
_entity.id
_entity.type
_entity.pdbx_description
1 polymer ?
#
loop_
_entity_poly.entity_id
_entity_poly.type
_entity_poly.pdbx_seq_one_letter_code
_entity_poly.pdbx_strand_id
1 'polypeptide(L)'
;MNTIESMLDYLKDHELQLTTAESCTAGKVVGLLSEIPGSGSCIESGYVVYSPEAKQRLLGVKPETIERYNLTSEEVAREMAEGALRDSPAQIAIANTGLAGPGGADGIAQGTVCFAWGYRVNEDIVLYSETRLFPGDREAVQLAAARHSLDAVVPYHQRLERESKENAR
;
A
#
# COMPACT_ATOMS: atom_id res chain seq x y z
N MET A 1 -6.21 22.56 -1.73
CA MET A 1 -5.86 21.72 -0.57
C MET A 1 -5.02 20.57 -1.10
N ASN A 2 -3.87 20.28 -0.50
CA ASN A 2 -3.02 19.17 -0.92
C ASN A 2 -3.78 17.86 -0.68
N THR A 3 -3.83 16.95 -1.66
CA THR A 3 -4.60 15.69 -1.53
C THR A 3 -4.17 14.87 -0.32
N ILE A 4 -2.88 14.91 0.04
CA ILE A 4 -2.32 14.23 1.21
C ILE A 4 -2.82 14.86 2.52
N GLU A 5 -2.92 16.20 2.58
CA GLU A 5 -3.48 16.89 3.76
C GLU A 5 -4.94 16.52 3.96
N SER A 6 -5.76 16.56 2.90
CA SER A 6 -7.17 16.16 2.97
C SER A 6 -7.34 14.69 3.38
N MET A 7 -6.44 13.82 2.93
CA MET A 7 -6.42 12.42 3.33
C MET A 7 -6.05 12.26 4.81
N LEU A 8 -5.04 12.98 5.30
CA LEU A 8 -4.67 12.97 6.72
C LEU A 8 -5.78 13.51 7.63
N ASP A 9 -6.45 14.59 7.23
CA ASP A 9 -7.59 15.13 7.97
C ASP A 9 -8.74 14.12 8.02
N TYR A 10 -9.03 13.45 6.90
CA TYR A 10 -10.00 12.37 6.87
C TYR A 10 -9.65 11.25 7.86
N LEU A 11 -8.38 10.82 7.91
CA LEU A 11 -7.94 9.79 8.86
C LEU A 11 -8.10 10.23 10.31
N LYS A 12 -7.76 11.48 10.65
CA LYS A 12 -7.95 12.02 12.00
C LYS A 12 -9.42 12.06 12.40
N ASP A 13 -10.29 12.51 11.50
CA ASP A 13 -11.73 12.59 11.75
C ASP A 13 -12.39 11.23 11.98
N HIS A 14 -11.76 10.15 11.51
CA HIS A 14 -12.25 8.77 11.67
C HIS A 14 -11.41 7.95 12.67
N GLU A 15 -10.47 8.58 13.38
CA GLU A 15 -9.55 7.93 14.33
C GLU A 15 -8.76 6.76 13.71
N LEU A 16 -8.37 6.89 12.44
CA LEU A 16 -7.67 5.86 11.68
C LEU A 16 -6.16 6.11 11.66
N GLN A 17 -5.41 5.04 11.86
CA GLN A 17 -3.97 4.99 11.62
C GLN A 17 -3.65 4.05 10.46
N LEU A 18 -2.56 4.36 9.76
CA LEU A 18 -2.06 3.58 8.64
C LEU A 18 -0.68 2.98 8.94
N THR A 19 -0.46 1.79 8.42
CA THR A 19 0.87 1.20 8.24
C THR A 19 1.18 1.06 6.74
N THR A 20 2.45 0.94 6.36
CA THR A 20 2.87 0.79 4.96
C THR A 20 3.83 -0.38 4.76
N ALA A 21 3.67 -1.12 3.67
CA ALA A 21 4.61 -2.14 3.20
C ALA A 21 5.14 -1.76 1.81
N GLU A 22 6.26 -1.06 1.79
CA GLU A 22 6.86 -0.47 0.60
C GLU A 22 7.97 -1.37 0.03
N SER A 23 7.88 -1.70 -1.26
CA SER A 23 9.00 -2.25 -2.02
C SER A 23 9.50 -1.19 -2.99
N CYS A 24 8.91 -1.06 -4.18
CA CYS A 24 9.48 -0.20 -5.22
C CYS A 24 9.49 1.28 -4.88
N THR A 25 8.60 1.79 -4.02
CA THR A 25 8.59 3.20 -3.58
C THR A 25 9.66 3.53 -2.55
N ALA A 26 10.33 2.53 -1.96
CA ALA A 26 11.49 2.70 -1.09
C ALA A 26 11.32 3.64 0.11
N GLY A 27 10.16 3.65 0.77
CA GLY A 27 9.89 4.52 1.91
C GLY A 27 9.32 5.89 1.55
N LYS A 28 9.09 6.17 0.26
CA LYS A 28 8.54 7.46 -0.19
C LYS A 28 7.09 7.67 0.24
N VAL A 29 6.30 6.62 0.47
CA VAL A 29 4.92 6.80 0.97
C VAL A 29 4.96 7.43 2.36
N VAL A 30 5.74 6.85 3.28
CA VAL A 30 5.95 7.43 4.61
C VAL A 30 6.66 8.79 4.53
N GLY A 31 7.66 8.92 3.64
CA GLY A 31 8.37 10.16 3.42
C GLY A 31 7.43 11.33 3.08
N LEU A 32 6.54 11.14 2.10
CA LEU A 32 5.55 12.15 1.71
C LEU A 32 4.58 12.50 2.84
N LEU A 33 4.14 11.52 3.63
CA LEU A 33 3.28 11.78 4.79
C LEU A 33 4.02 12.59 5.86
N SER A 34 5.30 12.27 6.10
CA SER A 34 6.12 12.92 7.14
C SER A 34 6.44 14.40 6.84
N GLU A 35 6.28 14.85 5.59
CA GLU A 35 6.42 16.26 5.21
C GLU A 35 5.29 17.14 5.77
N ILE A 36 4.13 16.55 6.12
CA ILE A 36 2.97 17.29 6.61
C ILE A 36 3.00 17.38 8.15
N PRO A 37 3.00 18.58 8.74
CA PRO A 37 2.96 18.73 10.20
C PRO A 37 1.79 17.99 10.85
N GLY A 38 2.09 17.23 11.91
CA GLY A 38 1.08 16.46 12.65
C GLY A 38 0.63 15.17 11.97
N SER A 39 1.26 14.74 10.87
CA SER A 39 0.96 13.45 10.24
C SER A 39 1.30 12.23 11.10
N GLY A 40 2.22 12.38 12.05
CA GLY A 40 2.65 11.31 12.96
C GLY A 40 1.52 10.70 13.81
N SER A 41 0.38 11.38 14.00
CA SER A 41 -0.79 10.75 14.66
C SER A 41 -1.46 9.68 13.80
N CYS A 42 -1.30 9.75 12.47
CA CYS A 42 -1.92 8.85 11.50
C CYS A 42 -0.96 7.78 10.98
N ILE A 43 0.35 7.90 11.22
CA ILE A 43 1.37 6.95 10.77
C ILE A 43 1.74 6.06 11.95
N GLU A 44 1.41 4.77 11.87
CA GLU A 44 1.79 3.80 12.90
C GLU A 44 3.17 3.20 12.62
N SER A 45 3.38 2.66 11.42
CA SER A 45 4.66 2.05 11.02
C SER A 45 4.87 2.07 9.51
N GLY A 46 6.11 1.83 9.10
CA GLY A 46 6.47 1.62 7.70
C GLY A 46 7.55 0.57 7.54
N TYR A 47 7.24 -0.44 6.73
CA TYR A 47 8.13 -1.52 6.34
C TYR A 47 8.68 -1.21 4.95
N VAL A 48 10.01 -1.19 4.81
CA VAL A 48 10.66 -1.13 3.49
C VAL A 48 11.29 -2.49 3.20
N VAL A 49 10.68 -3.26 2.29
CA VAL A 49 10.98 -4.68 2.05
C VAL A 49 11.24 -5.01 0.59
N TYR A 50 12.51 -5.08 0.20
CA TYR A 50 12.91 -5.32 -1.19
C TYR A 50 13.00 -6.80 -1.56
N SER A 51 13.73 -7.60 -0.79
CA SER A 51 14.01 -8.98 -1.18
C SER A 51 12.81 -9.90 -0.93
N PRO A 52 12.68 -11.01 -1.70
CA PRO A 52 11.70 -12.06 -1.43
C PRO A 52 11.75 -12.53 0.03
N GLU A 53 12.95 -12.73 0.57
CA GLU A 53 13.16 -13.22 1.93
C GLU A 53 12.72 -12.20 2.98
N ALA A 54 12.88 -10.90 2.72
CA ALA A 54 12.38 -9.85 3.59
C ALA A 54 10.84 -9.80 3.58
N LYS A 55 10.21 -9.90 2.40
CA LYS A 55 8.75 -9.99 2.24
C LYS A 55 8.19 -11.20 3.00
N GLN A 56 8.85 -12.36 2.90
CA GLN A 56 8.46 -13.58 3.62
C GLN A 56 8.65 -13.43 5.14
N ARG A 57 9.83 -13.03 5.59
CA ARG A 57 10.16 -12.98 7.03
C ARG A 57 9.37 -11.92 7.79
N LEU A 58 9.20 -10.72 7.21
CA LEU A 58 8.63 -9.57 7.92
C LEU A 58 7.12 -9.43 7.71
N LEU A 59 6.59 -9.85 6.55
CA LEU A 59 5.18 -9.67 6.22
C LEU A 59 4.45 -11.00 6.00
N GLY A 60 5.15 -12.14 6.08
CA GLY A 60 4.54 -13.45 5.91
C GLY A 60 4.03 -13.72 4.49
N VAL A 61 4.60 -13.04 3.48
CA VAL A 61 4.36 -13.38 2.07
C VAL A 61 4.77 -14.83 1.84
N LYS A 62 3.95 -15.61 1.19
CA LYS A 62 4.17 -17.03 0.97
C LYS A 62 5.16 -17.25 -0.18
N PRO A 63 6.15 -18.15 -0.03
CA PRO A 63 7.02 -18.54 -1.14
C PRO A 63 6.24 -18.98 -2.39
N GLU A 64 5.16 -19.73 -2.20
CA GLU A 64 4.32 -20.26 -3.28
C GLU A 64 3.61 -19.15 -4.06
N THR A 65 3.26 -18.04 -3.39
CA THR A 65 2.67 -16.87 -4.04
C THR A 65 3.69 -16.20 -4.97
N ILE A 66 4.94 -16.05 -4.53
CA ILE A 66 6.02 -15.49 -5.35
C ILE A 66 6.34 -16.41 -6.52
N GLU A 67 6.42 -17.72 -6.31
CA GLU A 67 6.69 -18.69 -7.37
C GLU A 67 5.61 -18.70 -8.46
N ARG A 68 4.33 -18.60 -8.05
CA ARG A 68 3.20 -18.66 -8.99
C ARG A 68 2.93 -17.34 -9.72
N TYR A 69 3.07 -16.22 -9.02
CA TYR A 69 2.62 -14.92 -9.50
C TYR A 69 3.75 -13.92 -9.74
N ASN A 70 5.01 -14.27 -9.45
CA ASN A 70 6.17 -13.38 -9.43
C ASN A 70 6.07 -12.23 -8.39
N LEU A 71 7.17 -11.48 -8.22
CA LEU A 71 7.28 -10.41 -7.23
C LEU A 71 6.47 -9.16 -7.56
N THR A 72 6.11 -8.94 -8.83
CA THR A 72 5.33 -7.79 -9.31
C THR A 72 3.92 -8.27 -9.62
N SER A 73 3.18 -8.57 -8.56
CA SER A 73 1.81 -9.06 -8.62
C SER A 73 0.94 -8.47 -7.52
N GLU A 74 -0.37 -8.43 -7.79
CA GLU A 74 -1.36 -8.01 -6.79
C GLU A 74 -1.42 -9.00 -5.63
N GLU A 75 -1.22 -10.29 -5.88
CA GLU A 75 -1.19 -11.33 -4.84
C GLU A 75 -0.07 -11.07 -3.82
N VAL A 76 1.14 -10.74 -4.28
CA VAL A 76 2.23 -10.35 -3.37
C VAL A 76 1.91 -9.05 -2.64
N ALA A 77 1.37 -8.03 -3.33
CA ALA A 77 0.98 -6.78 -2.68
C ALA A 77 -0.09 -7.00 -1.58
N ARG A 78 -1.07 -7.85 -1.83
CA ARG A 78 -2.14 -8.21 -0.88
C ARG A 78 -1.59 -8.90 0.36
N GLU A 79 -0.73 -9.91 0.19
CA GLU A 79 -0.09 -10.59 1.32
C GLU A 79 0.82 -9.64 2.11
N MET A 80 1.50 -8.70 1.43
CA MET A 80 2.27 -7.64 2.10
C MET A 80 1.39 -6.74 2.97
N ALA A 81 0.21 -6.32 2.47
CA ALA A 81 -0.73 -5.50 3.22
C ALA A 81 -1.32 -6.25 4.44
N GLU A 82 -1.73 -7.51 4.25
CA GLU A 82 -2.19 -8.37 5.36
C GLU A 82 -1.09 -8.59 6.41
N GLY A 83 0.14 -8.82 5.97
CA GLY A 83 1.31 -8.92 6.84
C GLY A 83 1.47 -7.70 7.74
N ALA A 84 1.46 -6.52 7.12
CA ALA A 84 1.59 -5.26 7.84
C ALA A 84 0.44 -5.05 8.85
N LEU A 85 -0.81 -5.33 8.46
CA LEU A 85 -1.96 -5.24 9.39
C LEU A 85 -1.93 -6.29 10.50
N ARG A 86 -1.28 -7.44 10.32
CA ARG A 86 -1.15 -8.43 11.39
C ARG A 86 -0.12 -8.02 12.44
N ASP A 87 0.94 -7.32 12.03
CA ASP A 87 2.02 -6.87 12.92
C ASP A 87 1.74 -5.50 13.56
N SER A 88 0.84 -4.71 12.97
CA SER A 88 0.49 -3.35 13.39
C SER A 88 -0.92 -3.26 14.01
N PRO A 89 -1.14 -2.39 15.03
CA PRO A 89 -2.47 -2.04 15.51
C PRO A 89 -3.26 -1.13 14.55
N ALA A 90 -2.65 -0.69 13.43
CA ALA A 90 -3.29 0.18 12.44
C ALA A 90 -4.56 -0.44 11.85
N GLN A 91 -5.45 0.43 11.38
CA GLN A 91 -6.70 0.06 10.71
C GLN A 91 -6.52 -0.03 9.20
N ILE A 92 -5.49 0.62 8.65
CA ILE A 92 -5.24 0.69 7.21
C ILE A 92 -3.82 0.22 6.91
N ALA A 93 -3.65 -0.54 5.83
CA ALA A 93 -2.34 -0.79 5.23
C ALA A 93 -2.29 -0.37 3.77
N ILE A 94 -1.17 0.21 3.36
CA ILE A 94 -0.81 0.44 1.95
C ILE A 94 0.36 -0.47 1.62
N ALA A 95 0.26 -1.28 0.58
CA ALA A 95 1.37 -2.08 0.09
C ALA A 95 1.67 -1.80 -1.38
N ASN A 96 2.94 -1.84 -1.77
CA ASN A 96 3.33 -1.79 -3.17
C ASN A 96 4.53 -2.69 -3.49
N THR A 97 4.50 -3.28 -4.68
CA THR A 97 5.60 -4.03 -5.28
C THR A 97 5.63 -3.82 -6.78
N GLY A 98 6.82 -3.74 -7.38
CA GLY A 98 6.92 -3.41 -8.79
C GLY A 98 8.31 -3.07 -9.29
N LEU A 99 8.36 -2.64 -10.55
CA LEU A 99 9.58 -2.37 -11.30
C LEU A 99 9.69 -0.87 -11.60
N ALA A 100 10.33 -0.12 -10.72
CA ALA A 100 10.56 1.32 -10.97
C ALA A 100 11.53 1.58 -12.14
N GLY A 101 12.26 0.57 -12.62
CA GLY A 101 13.26 0.70 -13.69
C GLY A 101 14.66 1.06 -13.17
N PRO A 102 15.70 1.19 -14.04
CA PRO A 102 15.60 0.92 -15.47
C PRO A 102 15.43 -0.57 -15.74
N GLY A 103 14.68 -0.89 -16.79
CA GLY A 103 14.45 -2.26 -17.24
C GLY A 103 13.17 -2.89 -16.69
N GLY A 104 12.54 -3.70 -17.54
CA GLY A 104 11.50 -4.64 -17.16
C GLY A 104 12.10 -5.99 -16.75
N ALA A 105 11.28 -6.88 -16.22
CA ALA A 105 11.67 -8.24 -15.84
C ALA A 105 10.53 -9.20 -16.16
N ASP A 106 10.85 -10.42 -16.60
CA ASP A 106 9.88 -11.50 -16.82
C ASP A 106 8.67 -11.11 -17.70
N GLY A 107 8.91 -10.27 -18.72
CA GLY A 107 7.86 -9.76 -19.62
C GLY A 107 7.02 -8.60 -19.07
N ILE A 108 7.30 -8.14 -17.85
CA ILE A 108 6.64 -7.01 -17.19
C ILE A 108 7.37 -5.72 -17.56
N ALA A 109 6.61 -4.73 -18.01
CA ALA A 109 7.15 -3.42 -18.40
C ALA A 109 7.72 -2.66 -17.20
N GLN A 110 8.82 -1.92 -17.41
CA GLN A 110 9.26 -0.88 -16.48
C GLN A 110 8.10 0.08 -16.20
N GLY A 111 7.98 0.52 -14.94
CA GLY A 111 6.90 1.37 -14.48
C GLY A 111 5.70 0.61 -13.96
N THR A 112 5.66 -0.73 -14.11
CA THR A 112 4.57 -1.55 -13.57
C THR A 112 4.69 -1.65 -12.05
N VAL A 113 3.64 -1.25 -11.35
CA VAL A 113 3.52 -1.32 -9.90
C VAL A 113 2.17 -1.92 -9.53
N CYS A 114 2.20 -2.93 -8.67
CA CYS A 114 1.05 -3.55 -8.06
C CYS A 114 0.86 -2.98 -6.66
N PHE A 115 -0.38 -2.67 -6.31
CA PHE A 115 -0.76 -2.07 -5.04
C PHE A 115 -1.78 -2.94 -4.32
N ALA A 116 -1.81 -2.82 -3.00
CA ALA A 116 -2.93 -3.26 -2.21
C ALA A 116 -3.24 -2.27 -1.08
N TRP A 117 -4.51 -2.16 -0.74
CA TRP A 117 -5.02 -1.41 0.41
C TRP A 117 -5.80 -2.36 1.29
N GLY A 118 -5.32 -2.57 2.51
CA GLY A 118 -6.01 -3.34 3.53
C GLY A 118 -6.75 -2.44 4.50
N TYR A 119 -7.94 -2.86 4.90
CA TYR A 119 -8.77 -2.17 5.89
C TYR A 119 -9.29 -3.18 6.90
N ARG A 120 -9.07 -2.91 8.19
CA ARG A 120 -9.61 -3.73 9.27
C ARG A 120 -11.09 -3.43 9.45
N VAL A 121 -11.92 -4.46 9.44
CA VAL A 121 -13.35 -4.39 9.76
C VAL A 121 -13.65 -5.47 10.78
N ASN A 122 -13.91 -5.06 12.03
CA ASN A 122 -14.00 -5.98 13.16
C ASN A 122 -12.71 -6.84 13.28
N GLU A 123 -12.85 -8.16 13.22
CA GLU A 123 -11.72 -9.11 13.26
C GLU A 123 -11.17 -9.45 11.86
N ASP A 124 -11.83 -9.00 10.80
CA ASP A 124 -11.48 -9.31 9.41
C ASP A 124 -10.66 -8.20 8.73
N ILE A 125 -10.01 -8.56 7.63
CA ILE A 125 -9.30 -7.62 6.74
C ILE A 125 -9.98 -7.64 5.37
N VAL A 126 -10.41 -6.48 4.89
CA VAL A 126 -10.88 -6.29 3.51
C VAL A 126 -9.75 -5.67 2.69
N LEU A 127 -9.49 -6.27 1.53
CA LEU A 127 -8.39 -5.88 0.64
C LEU A 127 -8.88 -5.45 -0.74
N TYR A 128 -8.41 -4.29 -1.18
CA TYR A 128 -8.45 -3.84 -2.56
C TYR A 128 -7.06 -3.93 -3.17
N SER A 129 -6.96 -4.22 -4.47
CA SER A 129 -5.69 -4.25 -5.19
C SER A 129 -5.85 -3.75 -6.61
N GLU A 130 -4.75 -3.24 -7.17
CA GLU A 130 -4.69 -2.88 -8.58
C GLU A 130 -3.26 -2.85 -9.11
N THR A 131 -3.12 -3.04 -10.43
CA THR A 131 -1.88 -2.84 -11.16
C THR A 131 -1.92 -1.56 -11.99
N ARG A 132 -0.87 -0.75 -11.94
CA ARG A 132 -0.71 0.47 -12.76
C ARG A 132 0.64 0.49 -13.46
N LEU A 133 0.68 1.13 -14.63
CA LEU A 133 1.88 1.43 -15.38
C LEU A 133 2.15 2.94 -15.33
N PHE A 134 3.26 3.34 -14.71
CA PHE A 134 3.67 4.74 -14.63
C PHE A 134 4.76 5.06 -15.65
N PRO A 135 4.64 6.16 -16.41
CA PRO A 135 5.72 6.60 -17.29
C PRO A 135 6.85 7.27 -16.50
N GLY A 136 8.06 7.24 -17.08
CA GLY A 136 9.21 7.99 -16.56
C GLY A 136 10.37 7.11 -16.13
N ASP A 137 11.38 7.75 -15.56
CA ASP A 137 12.51 7.09 -14.93
C ASP A 137 12.15 6.57 -13.53
N ARG A 138 13.15 5.95 -12.87
CA ARG A 138 12.97 5.39 -11.53
C ARG A 138 12.38 6.40 -10.56
N GLU A 139 12.91 7.61 -10.51
CA GLU A 139 12.48 8.60 -9.52
C GLU A 139 11.04 9.05 -9.78
N ALA A 140 10.72 9.32 -11.04
CA ALA A 140 9.37 9.69 -11.46
C ALA A 140 8.35 8.58 -11.14
N VAL A 141 8.67 7.32 -11.46
CA VAL A 141 7.80 6.18 -11.16
C VAL A 141 7.59 6.03 -9.66
N GLN A 142 8.66 6.10 -8.86
CA GLN A 142 8.55 5.95 -7.41
C GLN A 142 7.69 7.04 -6.77
N LEU A 143 7.85 8.30 -7.19
CA LEU A 143 7.06 9.42 -6.69
C LEU A 143 5.59 9.32 -7.12
N ALA A 144 5.35 8.99 -8.39
CA ALA A 144 3.99 8.82 -8.93
C ALA A 144 3.26 7.66 -8.23
N ALA A 145 3.92 6.52 -8.06
CA ALA A 145 3.38 5.37 -7.35
C ALA A 145 3.07 5.68 -5.88
N ALA A 146 3.95 6.40 -5.19
CA ALA A 146 3.72 6.78 -3.79
C ALA A 146 2.49 7.69 -3.65
N ARG A 147 2.37 8.74 -4.50
CA ARG A 147 1.20 9.63 -4.52
C ARG A 147 -0.08 8.88 -4.85
N HIS A 148 -0.06 8.06 -5.90
CA HIS A 148 -1.19 7.23 -6.29
C HIS A 148 -1.67 6.34 -5.14
N SER A 149 -0.74 5.74 -4.40
CA SER A 149 -1.07 4.90 -3.26
C SER A 149 -1.80 5.64 -2.13
N LEU A 150 -1.46 6.91 -1.90
CA LEU A 150 -2.12 7.77 -0.90
C LEU A 150 -3.50 8.24 -1.37
N ASP A 151 -3.60 8.65 -2.63
CA ASP A 151 -4.85 9.17 -3.23
C ASP A 151 -6.00 8.14 -3.18
N ALA A 152 -5.67 6.85 -3.25
CA ALA A 152 -6.64 5.76 -3.25
C ALA A 152 -7.17 5.38 -1.85
N VAL A 153 -6.54 5.82 -0.75
CA VAL A 153 -6.89 5.39 0.62
C VAL A 153 -8.32 5.78 0.98
N VAL A 154 -8.69 7.05 0.78
CA VAL A 154 -10.02 7.54 1.16
C VAL A 154 -11.12 6.96 0.26
N PRO A 155 -10.98 6.94 -1.09
CA PRO A 155 -11.97 6.31 -1.96
C PRO A 155 -12.30 4.85 -1.61
N TYR A 156 -11.29 4.03 -1.30
CA TYR A 156 -11.52 2.63 -0.92
C TYR A 156 -12.10 2.48 0.48
N HIS A 157 -11.70 3.31 1.45
CA HIS A 157 -12.33 3.32 2.78
C HIS A 157 -13.82 3.72 2.70
N GLN A 158 -14.15 4.75 1.92
CA GLN A 158 -15.54 5.16 1.71
C GLN A 158 -16.36 4.09 0.98
N ARG A 159 -15.73 3.34 0.07
CA ARG A 159 -16.38 2.21 -0.60
C ARG A 159 -16.71 1.11 0.40
N LEU A 160 -15.75 0.73 1.23
CA LEU A 160 -15.94 -0.24 2.31
C LEU A 160 -17.09 0.15 3.24
N GLU A 161 -17.12 1.41 3.68
CA GLU A 161 -18.17 1.95 4.53
C GLU A 161 -19.57 1.85 3.93
N ARG A 162 -19.70 1.99 2.60
CA ARG A 162 -20.97 1.81 1.90
C ARG A 162 -21.38 0.34 1.83
N GLU A 163 -20.45 -0.53 1.44
CA GLU A 163 -20.69 -1.97 1.30
C GLU A 163 -21.08 -2.60 2.66
N SER A 164 -20.46 -2.18 3.76
CA SER A 164 -20.81 -2.61 5.12
C SER A 164 -22.23 -2.19 5.54
N LYS A 165 -22.67 -0.99 5.15
CA LYS A 165 -24.02 -0.47 5.46
C LYS A 165 -25.11 -1.17 4.64
N GLU A 166 -24.79 -1.61 3.43
CA GLU A 166 -25.71 -2.36 2.57
C GLU A 166 -25.90 -3.79 3.08
N ASN A 167 -24.83 -4.45 3.52
CA ASN A 167 -24.88 -5.82 4.06
C ASN A 167 -25.54 -5.92 5.45
N ALA A 168 -25.64 -4.81 6.18
CA ALA A 168 -26.29 -4.75 7.50
C ALA A 168 -27.82 -4.51 7.42
N ARG A 169 -28.39 -4.37 6.22
CA ARG A 169 -29.83 -4.21 5.97
C ARG A 169 -30.48 -5.52 5.54
#